data_AF-A0AA48GWM7-F1
#
_entry.id   AF-A0AA48GWM7-F1
#
_cell.length_a   1.000
_cell.length_b   1.000
_cell.length_c   1.000
_cell.angle_alpha   90.00
_cell.angle_beta   90.00
_cell.angle_gamma   90.00
#
_symmetry.space_group_name_H-M   'P 1'
#
loop_
_entity.id
_entity.type
_entity.pdbx_description
1 polymer ?
#
loop_
_entity_poly.entity_id
_entity_poly.type
_entity_poly.pdbx_seq_one_letter_code
_entity_poly.pdbx_strand_id
1 'polypeptide(L)'
;MAQAHPARSRFALPAASLLLLLGACGGGGGAAPETLTLTADAATLKVGGETRLSATDGQGRPVAVTYQVLDGAGGTVDATGRFTASAVPGPVRVQARGGGGATAIASLTVQPYQVTLTTQPAMAVTRFRPTADLLADGSVLVVGGPESARAERYVPAQQRFLDAGDTGTARTHHTASPLPGGALLVAGGLGPGAVLASTLQYKDGAFTQAATLAAARYDHQATVLGDGRVLVTGGLPLRGSDVQALAGCEVYDPVLQRFTSASALARARAGHTATRLKDGRVLVVGGRDSTCLFTCPVTIWRSAELFDPATGTWSDTGSMAQGRTGHTATLLPDGRVLIAGGTSPDLLDTDVSSLVEVWDPATGVFTVAGNLLRPRSNHTATLLGDGTLLLAGGLTYGEGTLATATAEAFDPRTGQSRLAVSDLTTRYGHAAVRLPSGHLLLLGGSEGGGALKLVERID
;
A
#
# COMPACT_ATOMS: atom_id res chain seq x y z
N MET A 1 32.98 -17.56 3.18
CA MET A 1 33.24 -16.55 4.22
C MET A 1 32.08 -15.58 4.23
N ALA A 2 31.25 -15.61 5.28
CA ALA A 2 30.14 -14.70 5.46
C ALA A 2 30.69 -13.31 5.84
N GLN A 3 30.55 -12.32 4.97
CA GLN A 3 30.76 -10.93 5.36
C GLN A 3 29.54 -10.47 6.13
N ALA A 4 29.72 -10.19 7.42
CA ALA A 4 28.75 -9.45 8.22
C ALA A 4 28.59 -8.05 7.61
N HIS A 5 27.42 -7.72 7.07
CA HIS A 5 27.12 -6.36 6.66
C HIS A 5 26.69 -5.55 7.89
N PRO A 6 27.33 -4.39 8.17
CA PRO A 6 26.94 -3.53 9.27
C PRO A 6 25.53 -2.98 9.03
N ALA A 7 24.75 -2.81 10.11
CA ALA A 7 23.49 -2.07 10.06
C ALA A 7 23.72 -0.70 9.41
N ARG A 8 22.98 -0.41 8.33
CA ARG A 8 23.16 0.82 7.55
C ARG A 8 22.17 1.88 8.02
N SER A 9 22.76 3.00 8.43
CA SER A 9 22.25 4.36 8.69
C SER A 9 20.97 4.58 9.53
N ARG A 10 21.04 5.59 10.41
CA ARG A 10 19.92 6.14 11.21
C ARG A 10 19.73 7.59 10.78
N PHE A 11 18.57 7.94 10.23
CA PHE A 11 18.27 9.33 9.86
C PHE A 11 17.02 9.86 10.59
N ALA A 12 17.10 11.12 11.02
CA ALA A 12 16.00 11.88 11.60
C ALA A 12 15.27 12.66 10.49
N LEU A 13 13.94 12.79 10.60
CA LEU A 13 13.04 13.27 9.53
C LEU A 13 12.67 14.77 9.70
N PRO A 14 12.49 15.55 8.62
CA PRO A 14 11.96 16.93 8.68
C PRO A 14 10.41 16.98 8.68
N ALA A 15 9.86 18.12 9.10
CA ALA A 15 8.47 18.33 9.52
C ALA A 15 7.40 18.33 8.41
N ALA A 16 6.24 17.71 8.68
CA ALA A 16 5.02 17.79 7.89
C ALA A 16 3.82 18.16 8.80
N SER A 17 2.99 19.10 8.35
CA SER A 17 1.90 19.74 9.14
C SER A 17 0.57 19.02 8.95
N LEU A 18 -0.19 18.63 10.01
CA LEU A 18 -1.45 17.83 9.87
C LEU A 18 -2.59 18.14 10.87
N LEU A 19 -3.86 17.97 10.40
CA LEU A 19 -5.17 18.53 10.83
C LEU A 19 -6.08 17.46 11.46
N LEU A 20 -6.79 17.75 12.57
CA LEU A 20 -8.07 17.09 12.92
C LEU A 20 -8.92 17.86 13.96
N LEU A 21 -10.26 17.75 13.84
CA LEU A 21 -11.34 18.41 14.61
C LEU A 21 -11.66 17.74 15.96
N LEU A 22 -12.16 18.54 16.93
CA LEU A 22 -13.39 18.21 17.68
C LEU A 22 -13.95 19.41 18.50
N GLY A 23 -15.25 19.67 18.29
CA GLY A 23 -16.24 19.97 19.34
C GLY A 23 -16.22 21.34 20.02
N ALA A 24 -16.67 22.38 19.33
CA ALA A 24 -17.23 23.54 20.02
C ALA A 24 -18.56 23.14 20.68
N CYS A 25 -18.63 23.08 22.01
CA CYS A 25 -19.89 23.15 22.74
C CYS A 25 -19.91 24.45 23.54
N GLY A 26 -20.93 25.26 23.29
CA GLY A 26 -21.04 26.62 23.76
C GLY A 26 -21.26 26.78 25.26
N GLY A 27 -20.94 28.00 25.71
CA GLY A 27 -21.85 28.78 26.55
C GLY A 27 -21.82 28.50 28.06
N GLY A 28 -21.14 29.38 28.79
CA GLY A 28 -21.37 29.56 30.21
C GLY A 28 -20.34 30.50 30.83
N GLY A 29 -20.77 31.71 31.23
CA GLY A 29 -20.00 32.65 32.04
C GLY A 29 -19.75 32.12 33.45
N GLY A 30 -18.94 31.08 33.56
CA GLY A 30 -18.41 30.56 34.81
C GLY A 30 -17.19 31.35 35.25
N ALA A 31 -17.02 31.48 36.57
CA ALA A 31 -15.85 32.09 37.17
C ALA A 31 -14.55 31.51 36.57
N ALA A 32 -13.56 32.37 36.39
CA ALA A 32 -12.21 31.98 36.04
C ALA A 32 -11.75 30.75 36.85
N PRO A 33 -11.32 29.64 36.22
CA PRO A 33 -10.84 28.50 36.97
C PRO A 33 -9.63 28.90 37.83
N GLU A 34 -9.71 28.69 39.15
CA GLU A 34 -8.56 28.88 40.06
C GLU A 34 -7.48 27.82 39.83
N THR A 35 -7.88 26.64 39.36
CA THR A 35 -7.00 25.51 39.07
C THR A 35 -7.32 24.94 37.69
N LEU A 36 -6.26 24.61 36.94
CA LEU A 36 -6.34 24.09 35.58
C LEU A 36 -5.46 22.85 35.45
N THR A 37 -5.98 21.80 34.83
CA THR A 37 -5.24 20.58 34.49
C THR A 37 -5.26 20.42 32.97
N LEU A 38 -4.13 20.00 32.40
CA LEU A 38 -4.01 19.68 30.97
C LEU A 38 -3.52 18.24 30.82
N THR A 39 -4.30 17.40 30.15
CA THR A 39 -3.99 15.98 29.96
C THR A 39 -3.90 15.65 28.47
N ALA A 40 -2.93 14.82 28.10
CA ALA A 40 -2.82 14.27 26.76
C ALA A 40 -3.28 12.81 26.75
N ASP A 41 -3.99 12.39 25.71
CA ASP A 41 -4.41 10.99 25.53
C ASP A 41 -3.20 10.05 25.30
N ALA A 42 -2.06 10.62 24.89
CA ALA A 42 -0.78 9.93 24.77
C ALA A 42 0.38 10.83 25.22
N ALA A 43 1.31 10.29 26.02
CA ALA A 43 2.54 10.98 26.45
C ALA A 43 3.62 11.05 25.36
N THR A 44 3.51 10.20 24.34
CA THR A 44 4.46 10.10 23.23
C THR A 44 3.74 10.32 21.90
N LEU A 45 4.26 11.24 21.10
CA LEU A 45 3.77 11.55 19.76
C LEU A 45 4.79 11.06 18.72
N LYS A 46 4.40 10.12 17.87
CA LYS A 46 5.24 9.73 16.72
C LYS A 46 5.16 10.82 15.64
N VAL A 47 6.21 11.03 14.86
CA VAL A 47 6.15 11.93 13.69
C VAL A 47 5.05 11.45 12.73
N GLY A 48 3.99 12.25 12.56
CA GLY A 48 2.77 11.89 11.79
C GLY A 48 1.60 11.33 12.63
N GLY A 49 1.79 11.09 13.93
CA GLY A 49 0.72 10.72 14.84
C GLY A 49 -0.13 11.91 15.31
N GLU A 50 -1.25 11.62 15.98
CA GLU A 50 -2.13 12.61 16.59
C GLU A 50 -2.33 12.29 18.07
N THR A 51 -2.55 13.33 18.88
CA THR A 51 -2.92 13.20 20.30
C THR A 51 -3.89 14.33 20.63
N ARG A 52 -4.84 14.06 21.53
CA ARG A 52 -5.78 15.06 22.01
C ARG A 52 -5.31 15.59 23.36
N LEU A 53 -5.44 16.90 23.53
CA LEU A 53 -5.26 17.58 24.80
C LEU A 53 -6.63 17.97 25.37
N SER A 54 -6.88 17.62 26.62
CA SER A 54 -8.11 17.94 27.36
C SER A 54 -7.78 18.82 28.56
N ALA A 55 -8.48 19.94 28.70
CA ALA A 55 -8.31 20.88 29.80
C ALA A 55 -9.49 20.82 30.78
N THR A 56 -9.23 20.65 32.07
CA THR A 56 -10.25 20.53 33.12
C THR A 56 -9.97 21.44 34.32
N ASP A 57 -11.03 21.84 35.03
CA ASP A 57 -10.93 22.57 36.31
C ASP A 57 -10.58 21.63 37.47
N GLY A 58 -10.43 22.17 38.68
CA GLY A 58 -10.18 21.38 39.91
C GLY A 58 -11.28 20.38 40.27
N GLN A 59 -12.44 20.41 39.59
CA GLN A 59 -13.54 19.46 39.75
C GLN A 59 -13.62 18.46 38.58
N GLY A 60 -12.65 18.50 37.66
CA GLY A 60 -12.58 17.62 36.49
C GLY A 60 -13.53 18.00 35.36
N ARG A 61 -14.14 19.19 35.39
CA ARG A 61 -15.07 19.64 34.35
C ARG A 61 -14.29 20.28 33.19
N PRO A 62 -14.67 20.03 31.91
CA PRO A 62 -14.01 20.65 30.76
C PRO A 62 -14.10 22.18 30.80
N VAL A 63 -13.00 22.86 30.46
CA VAL A 63 -12.92 24.33 30.47
C VAL A 63 -12.33 24.85 29.17
N ALA A 64 -12.83 26.01 28.70
CA ALA A 64 -12.26 26.70 27.56
C ALA A 64 -10.92 27.35 27.92
N VAL A 65 -9.91 27.13 27.08
CA VAL A 65 -8.54 27.62 27.27
C VAL A 65 -7.92 28.07 25.95
N THR A 66 -6.88 28.89 26.03
CA THR A 66 -5.96 29.13 24.91
C THR A 66 -4.69 28.29 25.08
N TYR A 67 -4.12 27.82 23.97
CA TYR A 67 -2.91 26.99 23.99
C TYR A 67 -1.70 27.73 23.43
N GLN A 68 -0.53 27.48 24.03
CA GLN A 68 0.76 27.99 23.56
C GLN A 68 1.84 26.91 23.72
N VAL A 69 2.76 26.85 22.76
CA VAL A 69 3.97 26.01 22.87
C VAL A 69 5.02 26.76 23.68
N LEU A 70 5.51 26.17 24.77
CA LEU A 70 6.53 26.79 25.62
C LEU A 70 7.94 26.52 25.10
N ASP A 71 8.23 25.27 24.76
CA ASP A 71 9.50 24.82 24.21
C ASP A 71 9.39 23.48 23.46
N GLY A 72 10.42 23.20 22.66
CA GLY A 72 10.43 22.18 21.61
C GLY A 72 11.01 22.78 20.32
N ALA A 73 11.53 21.97 19.40
CA ALA A 73 12.25 22.45 18.21
C ALA A 73 11.33 23.00 17.09
N GLY A 74 10.34 23.81 17.49
CA GLY A 74 9.34 24.44 16.65
C GLY A 74 7.93 23.87 16.85
N GLY A 75 6.93 24.67 16.47
CA GLY A 75 5.53 24.29 16.38
C GLY A 75 4.59 25.50 16.37
N THR A 76 3.37 25.34 15.86
CA THR A 76 2.35 26.39 15.84
C THR A 76 1.05 25.89 16.44
N VAL A 77 0.31 26.79 17.08
CA VAL A 77 -1.07 26.57 17.48
C VAL A 77 -1.89 27.55 16.65
N ASP A 78 -2.80 27.05 15.83
CA ASP A 78 -3.68 27.93 15.06
C ASP A 78 -4.86 28.44 15.91
N ALA A 79 -5.66 29.34 15.33
CA ALA A 79 -6.82 29.94 16.00
C ALA A 79 -7.91 28.92 16.41
N THR A 80 -7.82 27.67 15.95
CA THR A 80 -8.73 26.57 16.29
C THR A 80 -8.19 25.66 17.40
N GLY A 81 -7.00 25.97 17.94
CA GLY A 81 -6.38 25.20 19.01
C GLY A 81 -5.58 23.99 18.52
N ARG A 82 -5.36 23.86 17.20
CA ARG A 82 -4.60 22.77 16.62
C ARG A 82 -3.11 22.98 16.85
N PHE A 83 -2.50 22.11 17.64
CA PHE A 83 -1.06 22.08 17.85
C PHE A 83 -0.35 21.27 16.74
N THR A 84 0.58 21.90 16.02
CA THR A 84 1.49 21.25 15.07
C THR A 84 2.90 21.29 15.66
N ALA A 85 3.45 20.13 16.02
CA ALA A 85 4.84 20.03 16.50
C ALA A 85 5.85 19.96 15.35
N SER A 86 7.06 20.43 15.57
CA SER A 86 8.21 20.09 14.73
C SER A 86 8.52 18.60 14.78
N ALA A 87 8.95 18.01 13.66
CA ALA A 87 9.37 16.60 13.60
C ALA A 87 10.73 16.33 14.27
N VAL A 88 11.34 17.35 14.87
CA VAL A 88 12.58 17.20 15.62
C VAL A 88 12.30 16.39 16.90
N PRO A 89 13.02 15.27 17.11
CA PRO A 89 12.89 14.45 18.30
C PRO A 89 13.11 15.24 19.60
N GLY A 90 12.30 14.96 20.62
CA GLY A 90 12.52 15.51 21.94
C GLY A 90 11.22 15.90 22.66
N PRO A 91 11.34 16.43 23.88
CA PRO A 91 10.20 16.92 24.62
C PRO A 91 9.61 18.17 23.96
N VAL A 92 8.30 18.26 24.00
CA VAL A 92 7.48 19.40 23.62
C VAL A 92 6.58 19.73 24.80
N ARG A 93 6.61 20.96 25.28
CA ARG A 93 5.69 21.40 26.34
C ARG A 93 4.63 22.33 25.78
N VAL A 94 3.38 21.95 25.99
CA VAL A 94 2.20 22.76 25.63
C VAL A 94 1.59 23.32 26.90
N GLN A 95 1.39 24.63 26.93
CA GLN A 95 0.68 25.33 27.99
C GLN A 95 -0.76 25.61 27.57
N ALA A 96 -1.70 25.36 28.47
CA ALA A 96 -3.06 25.88 28.41
C ALA A 96 -3.19 27.05 29.39
N ARG A 97 -3.93 28.09 29.00
CA ARG A 97 -4.28 29.24 29.84
C ARG A 97 -5.80 29.43 29.86
N GLY A 98 -6.39 29.35 31.05
CA GLY A 98 -7.81 29.56 31.30
C GLY A 98 -8.16 31.01 31.63
N GLY A 99 -9.46 31.31 31.74
CA GLY A 99 -9.95 32.59 32.25
C GLY A 99 -9.37 32.92 33.63
N GLY A 100 -9.08 34.20 33.91
CA GLY A 100 -8.49 34.68 35.16
C GLY A 100 -7.02 34.30 35.41
N GLY A 101 -6.33 33.73 34.42
CA GLY A 101 -4.87 33.63 34.42
C GLY A 101 -4.29 32.31 34.91
N ALA A 102 -5.13 31.32 35.28
CA ALA A 102 -4.66 29.97 35.57
C ALA A 102 -3.99 29.33 34.34
N THR A 103 -2.90 28.61 34.57
CA THR A 103 -2.13 27.92 33.51
C THR A 103 -1.81 26.49 33.89
N ALA A 104 -1.79 25.59 32.90
CA ALA A 104 -1.40 24.20 33.04
C ALA A 104 -0.45 23.80 31.90
N ILE A 105 0.46 22.85 32.15
CA ILE A 105 1.43 22.39 31.15
C ILE A 105 1.29 20.88 30.97
N ALA A 106 1.25 20.43 29.72
CA ALA A 106 1.41 19.04 29.34
C ALA A 106 2.75 18.87 28.61
N SER A 107 3.51 17.85 29.02
CA SER A 107 4.76 17.45 28.36
C SER A 107 4.48 16.25 27.46
N LEU A 108 4.85 16.38 26.19
CA LEU A 108 4.77 15.35 25.16
C LEU A 108 6.20 15.03 24.71
N THR A 109 6.46 13.81 24.26
CA THR A 109 7.74 13.48 23.59
C THR A 109 7.49 13.20 22.12
N VAL A 110 8.08 14.00 21.23
CA VAL A 110 8.13 13.70 19.80
C VAL A 110 9.21 12.66 19.56
N GLN A 111 8.83 11.51 19.03
CA GLN A 111 9.76 10.46 18.63
C GLN A 111 9.85 10.38 17.10
N PRO A 112 11.07 10.36 16.52
CA PRO A 112 11.22 10.11 15.09
C PRO A 112 10.79 8.68 14.80
N TYR A 113 10.24 8.44 13.62
CA TYR A 113 10.33 7.11 13.05
C TYR A 113 11.81 6.80 12.80
N GLN A 114 12.42 6.00 13.66
CA GLN A 114 13.72 5.38 13.36
C GLN A 114 13.46 4.26 12.37
N VAL A 115 13.47 4.58 11.08
CA VAL A 115 13.38 3.56 10.05
C VAL A 115 14.72 2.86 10.00
N THR A 116 14.75 1.57 10.33
CA THR A 116 15.97 0.76 10.22
C THR A 116 15.83 -0.18 9.04
N LEU A 117 16.83 -0.17 8.15
CA LEU A 117 16.93 -1.10 7.04
C LEU A 117 17.87 -2.25 7.41
N THR A 118 17.36 -3.48 7.36
CA THR A 118 18.14 -4.69 7.66
C THR A 118 18.03 -5.71 6.54
N THR A 119 19.15 -6.10 5.95
CA THR A 119 19.20 -7.23 5.01
C THR A 119 18.84 -8.54 5.73
N GLN A 120 17.90 -9.29 5.16
CA GLN A 120 17.53 -10.62 5.64
C GLN A 120 18.24 -11.70 4.83
N PRO A 121 18.24 -12.97 5.28
CA PRO A 121 18.76 -14.06 4.47
C PRO A 121 18.10 -14.11 3.10
N ALA A 122 18.93 -14.30 2.08
CA ALA A 122 18.48 -14.30 0.70
C ALA A 122 17.61 -15.53 0.40
N MET A 123 16.72 -15.36 -0.57
CA MET A 123 16.01 -16.47 -1.21
C MET A 123 16.99 -17.37 -1.98
N ALA A 124 16.62 -18.63 -2.15
CA ALA A 124 17.42 -19.60 -2.90
C ALA A 124 17.45 -19.28 -4.41
N VAL A 125 16.38 -18.67 -4.93
CA VAL A 125 16.22 -18.32 -6.35
C VAL A 125 15.90 -16.83 -6.53
N THR A 126 16.21 -16.30 -7.71
CA THR A 126 15.82 -14.93 -8.05
C THR A 126 14.31 -14.84 -8.28
N ARG A 127 13.71 -13.72 -7.90
CA ARG A 127 12.27 -13.50 -8.03
C ARG A 127 11.98 -12.13 -8.59
N PHE A 128 11.41 -12.09 -9.78
CA PHE A 128 10.84 -10.89 -10.39
C PHE A 128 9.34 -11.08 -10.58
N ARG A 129 8.56 -10.09 -10.14
CA ARG A 129 7.08 -10.16 -10.07
C ARG A 129 6.58 -11.43 -9.36
N PRO A 130 7.11 -11.75 -8.16
CA PRO A 130 6.54 -12.81 -7.33
C PRO A 130 5.24 -12.31 -6.66
N THR A 131 4.50 -13.25 -6.09
CA THR A 131 3.55 -12.93 -5.02
C THR A 131 4.19 -13.27 -3.68
N ALA A 132 3.81 -12.54 -2.63
CA ALA A 132 4.20 -12.85 -1.27
C ALA A 132 3.03 -12.61 -0.33
N ASP A 133 2.62 -13.64 0.40
CA ASP A 133 1.41 -13.60 1.22
C ASP A 133 1.69 -14.14 2.62
N LEU A 134 1.09 -13.49 3.61
CA LEU A 134 1.16 -13.90 5.01
C LEU A 134 0.27 -15.13 5.23
N LEU A 135 0.86 -16.20 5.75
CA LEU A 135 0.15 -17.41 6.17
C LEU A 135 -0.39 -17.27 7.60
N ALA A 136 -1.35 -18.12 7.96
CA ALA A 136 -2.01 -18.10 9.27
C ALA A 136 -1.04 -18.24 10.47
N ASP A 137 0.11 -18.90 10.26
CA ASP A 137 1.15 -19.06 11.27
C ASP A 137 2.19 -17.92 11.30
N GLY A 138 1.94 -16.83 10.59
CA GLY A 138 2.78 -15.63 10.55
C GLY A 138 4.02 -15.73 9.66
N SER A 139 4.21 -16.86 8.96
CA SER A 139 5.22 -16.98 7.92
C SER A 139 4.77 -16.36 6.60
N VAL A 140 5.69 -16.13 5.67
CA VAL A 140 5.40 -15.52 4.37
C VAL A 140 5.69 -16.54 3.26
N LEU A 141 4.66 -16.93 2.51
CA LEU A 141 4.83 -17.72 1.29
C LEU A 141 5.24 -16.79 0.15
N VAL A 142 6.28 -17.15 -0.59
CA VAL A 142 6.75 -16.43 -1.76
C VAL A 142 6.68 -17.35 -2.97
N VAL A 143 5.93 -16.95 -3.99
CA VAL A 143 5.65 -17.77 -5.17
C VAL A 143 6.13 -17.07 -6.44
N GLY A 144 6.70 -17.87 -7.35
CA GLY A 144 7.08 -17.47 -8.69
C GLY A 144 8.40 -16.69 -8.80
N GLY A 145 8.67 -16.24 -10.02
CA GLY A 145 9.99 -15.84 -10.48
C GLY A 145 10.30 -16.48 -11.83
N PRO A 146 11.25 -15.92 -12.59
CA PRO A 146 11.53 -16.37 -13.96
C PRO A 146 12.34 -17.68 -14.01
N GLU A 147 13.13 -17.97 -12.99
CA GLU A 147 14.13 -19.05 -13.03
C GLU A 147 13.65 -20.38 -12.44
N SER A 148 12.58 -20.38 -11.65
CA SER A 148 12.19 -21.57 -10.88
C SER A 148 10.69 -21.65 -10.62
N ALA A 149 10.18 -22.87 -10.64
CA ALA A 149 8.83 -23.22 -10.21
C ALA A 149 8.72 -23.40 -8.68
N ARG A 150 9.85 -23.34 -7.95
CA ARG A 150 9.89 -23.56 -6.51
C ARG A 150 9.43 -22.33 -5.74
N ALA A 151 8.49 -22.56 -4.83
CA ALA A 151 8.09 -21.58 -3.84
C ALA A 151 8.97 -21.69 -2.60
N GLU A 152 9.09 -20.60 -1.86
CA GLU A 152 9.80 -20.57 -0.60
C GLU A 152 8.94 -19.93 0.48
N ARG A 153 9.17 -20.32 1.72
CA ARG A 153 8.44 -19.84 2.89
C ARG A 153 9.41 -19.19 3.87
N TYR A 154 9.32 -17.88 4.03
CA TYR A 154 10.08 -17.16 5.04
C TYR A 154 9.46 -17.36 6.42
N VAL A 155 10.24 -17.82 7.39
CA VAL A 155 9.81 -17.99 8.78
C VAL A 155 10.46 -16.90 9.63
N PRO A 156 9.74 -15.82 10.00
CA PRO A 156 10.34 -14.66 10.68
C PRO A 156 11.04 -15.00 11.99
N ALA A 157 10.44 -15.87 12.81
CA ALA A 157 11.01 -16.29 14.09
C ALA A 157 12.37 -17.02 13.96
N GLN A 158 12.63 -17.61 12.79
CA GLN A 158 13.87 -18.34 12.49
C GLN A 158 14.76 -17.55 11.52
N GLN A 159 14.29 -16.39 11.03
CA GLN A 159 14.92 -15.56 10.01
C GLN A 159 15.46 -16.35 8.81
N ARG A 160 14.73 -17.36 8.33
CA ARG A 160 15.20 -18.21 7.22
C ARG A 160 14.10 -18.56 6.23
N PHE A 161 14.51 -18.88 5.01
CA PHE A 161 13.65 -19.47 4.00
C PHE A 161 13.65 -21.00 4.11
N LEU A 162 12.45 -21.56 3.99
CA LEU A 162 12.19 -22.98 3.84
C LEU A 162 11.69 -23.25 2.43
N ASP A 163 11.92 -24.46 1.94
CA ASP A 163 11.21 -24.94 0.77
C ASP A 163 9.71 -24.99 1.05
N ALA A 164 8.91 -24.52 0.10
CA ALA A 164 7.45 -24.54 0.17
C ALA A 164 6.82 -25.38 -0.94
N GLY A 165 7.62 -26.17 -1.65
CA GLY A 165 7.15 -27.05 -2.71
C GLY A 165 7.25 -26.44 -4.11
N ASP A 166 6.66 -27.15 -5.07
CA ASP A 166 6.79 -26.85 -6.49
C ASP A 166 5.43 -26.51 -7.11
N THR A 167 5.40 -25.43 -7.89
CA THR A 167 4.21 -25.00 -8.66
C THR A 167 4.09 -25.70 -10.02
N GLY A 168 5.01 -26.61 -10.35
CA GLY A 168 5.09 -27.37 -11.60
C GLY A 168 5.60 -26.55 -12.80
N THR A 169 5.42 -25.23 -12.79
CA THR A 169 5.91 -24.34 -13.84
C THR A 169 6.24 -22.97 -13.25
N ALA A 170 7.43 -22.46 -13.57
CA ALA A 170 7.86 -21.12 -13.20
C ALA A 170 6.84 -20.09 -13.72
N ARG A 171 6.52 -19.08 -12.92
CA ARG A 171 5.49 -18.09 -13.26
C ARG A 171 5.82 -16.73 -12.68
N THR A 172 5.48 -15.68 -13.43
CA THR A 172 5.58 -14.27 -13.02
C THR A 172 4.26 -13.56 -13.36
N HIS A 173 3.97 -12.39 -12.76
CA HIS A 173 2.74 -11.63 -13.08
C HIS A 173 1.43 -12.46 -12.88
N HIS A 174 1.49 -13.42 -11.97
CA HIS A 174 0.36 -14.20 -11.47
C HIS A 174 -0.19 -13.51 -10.23
N THR A 175 -1.35 -13.97 -9.75
CA THR A 175 -1.93 -13.52 -8.50
C THR A 175 -1.95 -14.66 -7.50
N ALA A 176 -1.88 -14.31 -6.21
CA ALA A 176 -2.14 -15.22 -5.10
C ALA A 176 -3.23 -14.60 -4.24
N SER A 177 -4.29 -15.35 -3.95
CA SER A 177 -5.47 -14.86 -3.24
C SER A 177 -5.79 -15.79 -2.07
N PRO A 178 -5.98 -15.27 -0.85
CA PRO A 178 -6.36 -16.11 0.27
C PRO A 178 -7.75 -16.69 0.09
N LEU A 179 -7.89 -17.97 0.41
CA LEU A 179 -9.14 -18.72 0.40
C LEU A 179 -9.62 -18.98 1.83
N PRO A 180 -10.93 -19.21 2.03
CA PRO A 180 -11.44 -19.76 3.28
C PRO A 180 -10.67 -21.02 3.72
N GLY A 181 -10.42 -21.15 5.02
CA GLY A 181 -9.70 -22.31 5.57
C GLY A 181 -8.17 -22.25 5.41
N GLY A 182 -7.60 -21.08 5.10
CA GLY A 182 -6.15 -20.84 5.16
C GLY A 182 -5.35 -21.27 3.93
N ALA A 183 -6.03 -21.70 2.86
CA ALA A 183 -5.38 -21.97 1.58
C ALA A 183 -5.12 -20.67 0.79
N LEU A 184 -4.24 -20.73 -0.21
CA LEU A 184 -4.03 -19.65 -1.18
C LEU A 184 -4.30 -20.17 -2.59
N LEU A 185 -5.06 -19.42 -3.41
CA LEU A 185 -5.20 -19.68 -4.84
C LEU A 185 -4.13 -18.92 -5.62
N VAL A 186 -3.23 -19.64 -6.30
CA VAL A 186 -2.26 -19.09 -7.23
C VAL A 186 -2.82 -19.22 -8.65
N ALA A 187 -3.08 -18.11 -9.33
CA ALA A 187 -3.80 -18.10 -10.61
C ALA A 187 -2.98 -17.50 -11.77
N GLY A 188 -2.95 -18.22 -12.88
CA GLY A 188 -2.40 -17.77 -14.15
C GLY A 188 -0.92 -17.37 -14.09
N GLY A 189 -0.60 -16.28 -14.80
CA GLY A 189 0.74 -15.73 -14.92
C GLY A 189 1.46 -16.09 -16.22
N LEU A 190 2.66 -15.55 -16.37
CA LEU A 190 3.53 -15.78 -17.51
C LEU A 190 4.58 -16.83 -17.16
N GLY A 191 4.53 -17.97 -17.84
CA GLY A 191 5.54 -19.01 -17.76
C GLY A 191 6.63 -18.89 -18.82
N PRO A 192 7.61 -19.82 -18.85
CA PRO A 192 8.73 -19.78 -19.79
C PRO A 192 8.28 -19.81 -21.26
N GLY A 193 7.31 -20.66 -21.59
CA GLY A 193 6.85 -20.86 -22.99
C GLY A 193 5.47 -20.28 -23.32
N ALA A 194 4.63 -19.99 -22.33
CA ALA A 194 3.25 -19.58 -22.56
C ALA A 194 2.68 -18.76 -21.40
N VAL A 195 1.58 -18.05 -21.69
CA VAL A 195 0.69 -17.53 -20.65
C VAL A 195 -0.08 -18.71 -20.06
N LEU A 196 -0.20 -18.75 -18.74
CA LEU A 196 -0.77 -19.86 -18.01
C LEU A 196 -2.26 -19.63 -17.73
N ALA A 197 -3.06 -20.67 -17.95
CA ALA A 197 -4.42 -20.78 -17.41
C ALA A 197 -4.47 -21.63 -16.13
N SER A 198 -3.36 -22.29 -15.78
CA SER A 198 -3.30 -23.18 -14.62
C SER A 198 -3.44 -22.41 -13.31
N THR A 199 -4.21 -22.99 -12.39
CA THR A 199 -4.29 -22.52 -11.02
C THR A 199 -3.89 -23.62 -10.06
N LEU A 200 -3.39 -23.20 -8.89
CA LEU A 200 -2.94 -24.08 -7.83
C LEU A 200 -3.55 -23.60 -6.52
N GLN A 201 -3.81 -24.53 -5.61
CA GLN A 201 -3.98 -24.21 -4.21
C GLN A 201 -2.72 -24.53 -3.44
N TYR A 202 -2.30 -23.62 -2.57
CA TYR A 202 -1.34 -23.89 -1.52
C TYR A 202 -2.06 -24.10 -0.20
N LYS A 203 -1.92 -25.27 0.41
CA LYS A 203 -2.47 -25.57 1.73
C LYS A 203 -1.58 -26.59 2.44
N ASP A 204 -1.41 -26.43 3.75
CA ASP A 204 -0.71 -27.39 4.61
C ASP A 204 0.70 -27.78 4.10
N GLY A 205 1.41 -26.82 3.50
CA GLY A 205 2.77 -27.02 3.00
C GLY A 205 2.89 -27.59 1.59
N ALA A 206 1.77 -27.81 0.88
CA ALA A 206 1.77 -28.44 -0.43
C ALA A 206 0.96 -27.65 -1.47
N PHE A 207 1.39 -27.75 -2.73
CA PHE A 207 0.61 -27.31 -3.88
C PHE A 207 -0.23 -28.45 -4.44
N THR A 208 -1.50 -28.18 -4.71
CA THR A 208 -2.39 -29.06 -5.47
C THR A 208 -2.95 -28.31 -6.66
N GLN A 209 -3.21 -29.04 -7.75
CA GLN A 209 -3.86 -28.44 -8.91
C GLN A 209 -5.30 -28.07 -8.58
N ALA A 210 -5.69 -26.85 -8.93
CA ALA A 210 -7.08 -26.38 -8.87
C ALA A 210 -7.66 -26.26 -10.29
N ALA A 211 -8.92 -25.84 -10.39
CA ALA A 211 -9.58 -25.66 -11.68
C ALA A 211 -8.79 -24.72 -12.61
N THR A 212 -8.88 -24.96 -13.91
CA THR A 212 -8.20 -24.13 -14.90
C THR A 212 -9.07 -22.92 -15.25
N LEU A 213 -8.44 -21.76 -15.44
CA LEU A 213 -9.10 -20.59 -16.02
C LEU A 213 -9.56 -20.91 -17.46
N ALA A 214 -10.71 -20.38 -17.87
CA ALA A 214 -11.18 -20.52 -19.24
C ALA A 214 -10.25 -19.79 -20.23
N ALA A 215 -9.68 -18.65 -19.82
CA ALA A 215 -8.67 -17.93 -20.58
C ALA A 215 -7.37 -17.80 -19.77
N ALA A 216 -6.26 -18.26 -20.38
CA ALA A 216 -4.92 -17.98 -19.88
C ALA A 216 -4.73 -16.46 -19.75
N ARG A 217 -4.10 -16.01 -18.67
CA ARG A 217 -3.90 -14.57 -18.43
C ARG A 217 -2.74 -14.28 -17.49
N TYR A 218 -2.07 -13.16 -17.71
CA TYR A 218 -1.12 -12.53 -16.79
C TYR A 218 -1.41 -11.02 -16.69
N ASP A 219 -0.85 -10.33 -15.69
CA ASP A 219 -1.20 -8.93 -15.39
C ASP A 219 -2.72 -8.72 -15.15
N HIS A 220 -3.41 -9.79 -14.77
CA HIS A 220 -4.79 -9.76 -14.29
C HIS A 220 -4.82 -9.46 -12.79
N GLN A 221 -6.01 -9.20 -12.25
CA GLN A 221 -6.22 -9.13 -10.80
C GLN A 221 -7.14 -10.24 -10.32
N ALA A 222 -6.89 -10.75 -9.11
CA ALA A 222 -7.71 -11.74 -8.44
C ALA A 222 -8.08 -11.25 -7.04
N THR A 223 -9.35 -10.88 -6.87
CA THR A 223 -9.87 -10.25 -5.66
C THR A 223 -10.80 -11.21 -4.92
N VAL A 224 -10.50 -11.46 -3.64
CA VAL A 224 -11.36 -12.26 -2.76
C VAL A 224 -12.64 -11.48 -2.45
N LEU A 225 -13.79 -12.10 -2.69
CA LEU A 225 -15.11 -11.55 -2.42
C LEU A 225 -15.54 -11.82 -0.98
N GLY A 226 -16.62 -11.15 -0.53
CA GLY A 226 -17.12 -11.28 0.84
C GLY A 226 -17.62 -12.67 1.23
N ASP A 227 -17.93 -13.51 0.25
CA ASP A 227 -18.37 -14.89 0.42
C ASP A 227 -17.21 -15.91 0.30
N GLY A 228 -15.97 -15.44 0.14
CA GLY A 228 -14.78 -16.29 0.01
C GLY A 228 -14.49 -16.79 -1.41
N ARG A 229 -15.33 -16.47 -2.41
CA ARG A 229 -15.00 -16.71 -3.83
C ARG A 229 -13.92 -15.73 -4.31
N VAL A 230 -13.28 -16.02 -5.44
CA VAL A 230 -12.25 -15.15 -6.02
C VAL A 230 -12.67 -14.66 -7.40
N LEU A 231 -12.82 -13.34 -7.56
CA LEU A 231 -13.08 -12.70 -8.84
C LEU A 231 -11.77 -12.42 -9.57
N VAL A 232 -11.61 -12.98 -10.76
CA VAL A 232 -10.48 -12.78 -11.66
C VAL A 232 -10.89 -11.84 -12.78
N THR A 233 -10.14 -10.75 -12.99
CA THR A 233 -10.49 -9.67 -13.93
C THR A 233 -9.37 -9.38 -14.92
N GLY A 234 -9.73 -9.28 -16.20
CA GLY A 234 -8.86 -8.80 -17.28
C GLY A 234 -7.55 -9.58 -17.45
N GLY A 235 -6.47 -8.87 -17.79
CA GLY A 235 -5.16 -9.43 -18.09
C GLY A 235 -4.90 -9.67 -19.57
N LEU A 236 -3.68 -10.06 -19.89
CA LEU A 236 -3.22 -10.32 -21.26
C LEU A 236 -3.20 -11.83 -21.54
N PRO A 237 -3.78 -12.29 -22.67
CA PRO A 237 -3.92 -13.72 -22.93
C PRO A 237 -2.69 -14.36 -23.55
N LEU A 238 -1.81 -13.58 -24.16
CA LEU A 238 -0.67 -14.05 -24.95
C LEU A 238 0.56 -13.18 -24.70
N ARG A 239 1.74 -13.76 -24.94
CA ARG A 239 3.01 -13.04 -24.94
C ARG A 239 3.20 -12.37 -26.31
N GLY A 240 3.65 -11.12 -26.32
CA GLY A 240 4.07 -10.43 -27.54
C GLY A 240 3.69 -8.96 -27.57
N SER A 241 3.99 -8.32 -28.69
CA SER A 241 3.46 -7.01 -29.06
C SER A 241 2.09 -7.16 -29.71
N ASP A 242 1.32 -6.08 -29.72
CA ASP A 242 0.01 -6.00 -30.40
C ASP A 242 -1.03 -7.01 -29.89
N VAL A 243 -0.93 -7.38 -28.61
CA VAL A 243 -1.89 -8.25 -27.92
C VAL A 243 -2.93 -7.39 -27.20
N GLN A 244 -4.21 -7.62 -27.48
CA GLN A 244 -5.32 -6.99 -26.77
C GLN A 244 -5.54 -7.64 -25.39
N ALA A 245 -5.86 -6.82 -24.39
CA ALA A 245 -6.24 -7.26 -23.07
C ALA A 245 -7.64 -7.90 -23.08
N LEU A 246 -7.92 -8.69 -22.04
CA LEU A 246 -9.22 -9.29 -21.82
C LEU A 246 -10.14 -8.31 -21.09
N ALA A 247 -11.42 -8.29 -21.46
CA ALA A 247 -12.51 -7.76 -20.63
C ALA A 247 -13.17 -8.87 -19.78
N GLY A 248 -13.00 -10.13 -20.20
CA GLY A 248 -13.64 -11.28 -19.58
C GLY A 248 -13.22 -11.48 -18.13
N CYS A 249 -14.20 -11.77 -17.28
CA CYS A 249 -14.01 -12.05 -15.86
C CYS A 249 -14.45 -13.48 -15.53
N GLU A 250 -13.85 -14.06 -14.50
CA GLU A 250 -14.16 -15.41 -14.03
C GLU A 250 -14.24 -15.40 -12.51
N VAL A 251 -15.12 -16.20 -11.92
CA VAL A 251 -15.23 -16.38 -10.47
C VAL A 251 -14.87 -17.80 -10.12
N TYR A 252 -13.85 -17.93 -9.26
CA TYR A 252 -13.46 -19.19 -8.64
C TYR A 252 -14.30 -19.45 -7.40
N ASP A 253 -14.94 -20.62 -7.36
CA ASP A 253 -15.62 -21.14 -6.19
C ASP A 253 -14.72 -22.18 -5.49
N PRO A 254 -14.21 -21.90 -4.27
CA PRO A 254 -13.33 -22.82 -3.55
C PRO A 254 -14.08 -24.01 -2.93
N VAL A 255 -15.40 -23.97 -2.82
CA VAL A 255 -16.19 -25.13 -2.34
C VAL A 255 -16.41 -26.09 -3.50
N LEU A 256 -16.82 -25.55 -4.65
CA LEU A 256 -17.09 -26.34 -5.85
C LEU A 256 -15.85 -26.66 -6.68
N GLN A 257 -14.70 -26.07 -6.35
CA GLN A 257 -13.44 -26.24 -7.07
C GLN A 257 -13.60 -25.99 -8.57
N ARG A 258 -14.25 -24.88 -8.96
CA ARG A 258 -14.53 -24.56 -10.36
C ARG A 258 -14.52 -23.06 -10.65
N PHE A 259 -14.17 -22.72 -11.88
CA PHE A 259 -14.40 -21.38 -12.44
C PHE A 259 -15.77 -21.30 -13.11
N THR A 260 -16.39 -20.14 -12.99
CA THR A 260 -17.59 -19.75 -13.74
C THR A 260 -17.37 -18.40 -14.40
N SER A 261 -17.86 -18.22 -15.61
CA SER A 261 -17.81 -16.90 -16.27
C SER A 261 -18.62 -15.88 -15.49
N ALA A 262 -18.08 -14.67 -15.36
CA ALA A 262 -18.76 -13.52 -14.78
C ALA A 262 -18.93 -12.43 -15.84
N SER A 263 -19.77 -11.43 -15.55
CA SER A 263 -19.95 -10.25 -16.40
C SER A 263 -18.60 -9.64 -16.76
N ALA A 264 -18.42 -9.30 -18.03
CA ALA A 264 -17.21 -8.68 -18.52
C ALA A 264 -17.12 -7.22 -18.08
N LEU A 265 -15.90 -6.72 -17.93
CA LEU A 265 -15.61 -5.29 -17.81
C LEU A 265 -16.11 -4.56 -19.06
N ALA A 266 -16.53 -3.31 -18.92
CA ALA A 266 -16.85 -2.45 -20.06
C ALA A 266 -15.58 -2.14 -20.88
N ARG A 267 -14.42 -2.06 -20.21
CA ARG A 267 -13.13 -1.77 -20.84
C ARG A 267 -12.14 -2.89 -20.52
N ALA A 268 -11.66 -3.56 -21.57
CA ALA A 268 -10.59 -4.54 -21.47
C ALA A 268 -9.33 -3.90 -20.88
N ARG A 269 -8.71 -4.57 -19.91
CA ARG A 269 -7.57 -4.01 -19.19
C ARG A 269 -6.63 -5.06 -18.63
N ALA A 270 -5.35 -4.70 -18.58
CA ALA A 270 -4.31 -5.42 -17.87
C ALA A 270 -3.42 -4.44 -17.08
N GLY A 271 -2.80 -4.91 -16.00
CA GLY A 271 -1.97 -4.07 -15.12
C GLY A 271 -2.78 -3.03 -14.34
N HIS A 272 -4.09 -3.22 -14.24
CA HIS A 272 -5.00 -2.47 -13.37
C HIS A 272 -4.86 -2.93 -11.92
N THR A 273 -5.42 -2.14 -11.01
CA THR A 273 -5.63 -2.54 -9.61
C THR A 273 -7.08 -2.95 -9.39
N ALA A 274 -7.32 -3.83 -8.43
CA ALA A 274 -8.67 -4.25 -8.01
C ALA A 274 -8.74 -4.28 -6.49
N THR A 275 -9.53 -3.39 -5.90
CA THR A 275 -9.64 -3.20 -4.45
C THR A 275 -11.02 -3.60 -3.99
N ARG A 276 -11.13 -4.61 -3.12
CA ARG A 276 -12.37 -4.90 -2.41
C ARG A 276 -12.64 -3.79 -1.40
N LEU A 277 -13.81 -3.18 -1.52
CA LEU A 277 -14.29 -2.12 -0.64
C LEU A 277 -14.91 -2.70 0.63
N LYS A 278 -15.13 -1.84 1.64
CA LYS A 278 -15.72 -2.24 2.92
C LYS A 278 -17.15 -2.77 2.78
N ASP A 279 -17.90 -2.29 1.80
CA ASP A 279 -19.26 -2.75 1.48
C ASP A 279 -19.28 -4.06 0.67
N GLY A 280 -18.12 -4.60 0.31
CA GLY A 280 -17.98 -5.85 -0.43
C GLY A 280 -17.87 -5.69 -1.95
N ARG A 281 -18.15 -4.52 -2.51
CA ARG A 281 -17.93 -4.23 -3.94
C ARG A 281 -16.45 -4.25 -4.28
N VAL A 282 -16.12 -4.36 -5.58
CA VAL A 282 -14.73 -4.30 -6.06
C VAL A 282 -14.55 -3.13 -6.99
N LEU A 283 -13.65 -2.21 -6.62
CA LEU A 283 -13.23 -1.09 -7.48
C LEU A 283 -12.05 -1.54 -8.34
N VAL A 284 -12.19 -1.44 -9.66
CA VAL A 284 -11.15 -1.69 -10.64
C VAL A 284 -10.69 -0.37 -11.26
N VAL A 285 -9.38 -0.08 -11.19
CA VAL A 285 -8.84 1.23 -11.59
C VAL A 285 -7.68 1.08 -12.58
N GLY A 286 -7.73 1.90 -13.64
CA GLY A 286 -6.64 2.06 -14.60
C GLY A 286 -6.26 0.80 -15.38
N GLY A 287 -4.98 0.64 -15.69
CA GLY A 287 -4.47 -0.41 -16.57
C GLY A 287 -4.43 0.02 -18.04
N ARG A 288 -4.05 -0.90 -18.90
CA ARG A 288 -3.89 -0.70 -20.35
C ARG A 288 -4.78 -1.64 -21.14
N ASP A 289 -5.23 -1.21 -22.31
CA ASP A 289 -6.04 -2.04 -23.21
C ASP A 289 -5.23 -3.10 -23.98
N SER A 290 -3.91 -2.95 -24.08
CA SER A 290 -3.09 -3.79 -24.95
C SER A 290 -1.58 -3.69 -24.70
N THR A 291 -0.80 -4.53 -25.39
CA THR A 291 0.68 -4.42 -25.52
C THR A 291 1.09 -3.84 -26.88
N CYS A 292 0.20 -3.10 -27.54
CA CYS A 292 0.45 -2.65 -28.90
C CYS A 292 1.69 -1.77 -29.02
N LEU A 293 2.46 -1.98 -30.10
CA LEU A 293 3.67 -1.21 -30.41
C LEU A 293 3.68 -0.73 -31.86
N PHE A 294 3.04 -1.45 -32.79
CA PHE A 294 3.14 -1.16 -34.22
C PHE A 294 1.79 -1.04 -34.93
N THR A 295 0.82 -1.89 -34.59
CA THR A 295 -0.40 -2.06 -35.40
C THR A 295 -1.67 -1.51 -34.77
N CYS A 296 -1.67 -1.27 -33.46
CA CYS A 296 -2.80 -0.68 -32.73
C CYS A 296 -2.34 0.40 -31.74
N PRO A 297 -3.18 1.41 -31.44
CA PRO A 297 -2.89 2.34 -30.37
C PRO A 297 -2.99 1.63 -29.01
N VAL A 298 -2.14 2.04 -28.06
CA VAL A 298 -2.29 1.66 -26.65
C VAL A 298 -3.06 2.77 -25.96
N THR A 299 -4.13 2.39 -25.26
CA THR A 299 -4.83 3.28 -24.33
C THR A 299 -4.46 2.91 -22.90
N ILE A 300 -3.98 3.88 -22.12
CA ILE A 300 -3.89 3.74 -20.68
C ILE A 300 -5.15 4.36 -20.05
N TRP A 301 -5.91 3.54 -19.34
CA TRP A 301 -7.19 3.96 -18.80
C TRP A 301 -7.02 4.90 -17.61
N ARG A 302 -7.76 6.01 -17.65
CA ARG A 302 -8.09 6.82 -16.46
C ARG A 302 -9.38 6.37 -15.77
N SER A 303 -10.19 5.56 -16.46
CA SER A 303 -11.50 5.11 -16.00
C SER A 303 -11.40 4.03 -14.93
N ALA A 304 -12.39 4.03 -14.04
CA ALA A 304 -12.62 2.99 -13.06
C ALA A 304 -14.02 2.37 -13.21
N GLU A 305 -14.16 1.13 -12.77
CA GLU A 305 -15.40 0.36 -12.79
C GLU A 305 -15.64 -0.30 -11.43
N LEU A 306 -16.90 -0.40 -11.00
CA LEU A 306 -17.34 -1.04 -9.77
C LEU A 306 -18.08 -2.34 -10.08
N PHE A 307 -17.61 -3.45 -9.52
CA PHE A 307 -18.34 -4.70 -9.50
C PHE A 307 -19.18 -4.81 -8.24
N ASP A 308 -20.46 -5.12 -8.42
CA ASP A 308 -21.36 -5.51 -7.34
C ASP A 308 -21.52 -7.04 -7.32
N PRO A 309 -20.98 -7.75 -6.31
CA PRO A 309 -21.13 -9.19 -6.19
C PRO A 309 -22.57 -9.66 -5.96
N ALA A 310 -23.46 -8.81 -5.46
CA ALA A 310 -24.85 -9.18 -5.18
C ALA A 310 -25.66 -9.33 -6.47
N THR A 311 -25.38 -8.48 -7.46
CA THR A 311 -26.04 -8.52 -8.78
C THR A 311 -25.18 -9.19 -9.84
N GLY A 312 -23.87 -9.32 -9.61
CA GLY A 312 -22.91 -9.80 -10.59
C GLY A 312 -22.68 -8.84 -11.75
N THR A 313 -22.91 -7.54 -11.56
CA THR A 313 -22.84 -6.52 -12.63
C THR A 313 -21.75 -5.49 -12.40
N TRP A 314 -21.26 -4.90 -13.49
CA TRP A 314 -20.34 -3.77 -13.48
C TRP A 314 -21.10 -2.45 -13.67
N SER A 315 -20.54 -1.38 -13.10
CA SER A 315 -20.98 0.00 -13.32
C SER A 315 -19.77 0.93 -13.43
N ASP A 316 -19.86 1.93 -14.31
CA ASP A 316 -18.85 2.98 -14.40
C ASP A 316 -18.89 3.87 -13.15
N THR A 317 -17.73 4.36 -12.72
CA THR A 317 -17.62 5.40 -11.69
C THR A 317 -16.77 6.57 -12.22
N GLY A 318 -16.33 7.48 -11.34
CA GLY A 318 -15.45 8.58 -11.69
C GLY A 318 -14.18 8.13 -12.41
N SER A 319 -13.44 9.11 -12.94
CA SER A 319 -12.16 8.88 -13.62
C SER A 319 -11.05 9.65 -12.93
N MET A 320 -9.86 9.05 -12.91
CA MET A 320 -8.62 9.70 -12.49
C MET A 320 -8.29 10.89 -13.39
N ALA A 321 -7.45 11.79 -12.90
CA ALA A 321 -6.93 12.92 -13.67
C ALA A 321 -6.08 12.47 -14.87
N GLN A 322 -5.40 11.32 -14.75
CA GLN A 322 -4.58 10.74 -15.82
C GLN A 322 -4.70 9.22 -15.88
N GLY A 323 -4.46 8.66 -17.07
CA GLY A 323 -4.36 7.21 -17.25
C GLY A 323 -3.14 6.65 -16.51
N ARG A 324 -3.26 5.46 -15.91
CA ARG A 324 -2.15 4.84 -15.17
C ARG A 324 -2.11 3.32 -15.27
N THR A 325 -0.92 2.76 -15.47
CA THR A 325 -0.61 1.32 -15.24
C THR A 325 0.61 1.15 -14.33
N GLY A 326 0.72 0.03 -13.63
CA GLY A 326 1.79 -0.19 -12.64
C GLY A 326 1.74 0.76 -11.44
N HIS A 327 0.57 1.33 -11.17
CA HIS A 327 0.27 2.11 -9.97
C HIS A 327 -0.14 1.18 -8.83
N THR A 328 -0.26 1.73 -7.62
CA THR A 328 -0.82 1.01 -6.46
C THR A 328 -2.18 1.59 -6.08
N ALA A 329 -3.05 0.76 -5.50
CA ALA A 329 -4.33 1.15 -4.93
C ALA A 329 -4.46 0.57 -3.52
N THR A 330 -4.75 1.42 -2.54
CA THR A 330 -4.82 1.04 -1.13
C THR A 330 -6.15 1.50 -0.54
N LEU A 331 -6.92 0.57 0.03
CA LEU A 331 -8.11 0.90 0.82
C LEU A 331 -7.67 1.56 2.13
N LEU A 332 -8.14 2.79 2.36
CA LEU A 332 -7.85 3.57 3.55
C LEU A 332 -8.79 3.18 4.73
N PRO A 333 -8.39 3.48 5.98
CA PRO A 333 -9.21 3.20 7.16
C PRO A 333 -10.58 3.89 7.16
N ASP A 334 -10.78 4.96 6.39
CA ASP A 334 -12.07 5.63 6.24
C ASP A 334 -12.95 5.00 5.14
N GLY A 335 -12.41 4.10 4.32
CA GLY A 335 -13.11 3.43 3.22
C GLY A 335 -12.85 4.02 1.84
N ARG A 336 -12.14 5.16 1.75
CA ARG A 336 -11.68 5.70 0.46
C ARG A 336 -10.55 4.84 -0.11
N VAL A 337 -10.30 4.95 -1.42
CA VAL A 337 -9.21 4.21 -2.08
C VAL A 337 -8.17 5.20 -2.60
N LEU A 338 -6.94 5.09 -2.11
CA LEU A 338 -5.82 5.92 -2.54
C LEU A 338 -5.08 5.25 -3.69
N ILE A 339 -4.90 6.00 -4.78
CA ILE A 339 -4.19 5.59 -6.00
C ILE A 339 -2.88 6.38 -6.11
N ALA A 340 -1.74 5.70 -6.20
CA ALA A 340 -0.43 6.35 -6.22
C ALA A 340 0.47 5.88 -7.37
N GLY A 341 1.14 6.84 -7.98
CA GLY A 341 2.15 6.63 -9.02
C GLY A 341 1.65 5.92 -10.28
N GLY A 342 2.52 5.11 -10.88
CA GLY A 342 2.28 4.43 -12.16
C GLY A 342 2.80 5.23 -13.36
N THR A 343 2.59 4.65 -14.54
CA THR A 343 3.09 5.15 -15.83
C THR A 343 1.93 5.52 -16.73
N SER A 344 2.11 6.61 -17.48
CA SER A 344 1.25 7.06 -18.57
C SER A 344 2.11 7.53 -19.74
N PRO A 345 1.90 7.01 -20.97
CA PRO A 345 2.57 7.50 -22.17
C PRO A 345 2.01 8.85 -22.65
N ASP A 346 0.89 9.31 -22.09
CA ASP A 346 0.24 10.58 -22.46
C ASP A 346 0.98 11.83 -21.92
N LEU A 347 2.07 11.65 -21.16
CA LEU A 347 2.86 12.74 -20.58
C LEU A 347 4.17 12.92 -21.35
N LEU A 348 4.33 14.04 -22.05
CA LEU A 348 5.63 14.44 -22.60
C LEU A 348 6.60 14.70 -21.43
N ASP A 349 7.72 13.99 -21.42
CA ASP A 349 8.90 14.18 -20.55
C ASP A 349 8.86 13.64 -19.10
N THR A 350 7.81 12.94 -18.66
CA THR A 350 7.84 12.11 -17.43
C THR A 350 6.93 10.88 -17.53
N ASP A 351 7.42 9.78 -18.09
CA ASP A 351 6.69 8.49 -18.25
C ASP A 351 6.23 7.86 -16.92
N VAL A 352 6.63 8.41 -15.79
CA VAL A 352 6.22 7.93 -14.46
C VAL A 352 5.64 9.11 -13.71
N SER A 353 4.50 8.89 -13.06
CA SER A 353 3.79 9.94 -12.34
C SER A 353 4.08 9.88 -10.84
N SER A 354 4.12 11.04 -10.21
CA SER A 354 4.14 11.22 -8.76
C SER A 354 2.74 11.52 -8.19
N LEU A 355 1.73 11.73 -9.04
CA LEU A 355 0.40 12.15 -8.58
C LEU A 355 -0.21 11.10 -7.63
N VAL A 356 -0.91 11.57 -6.61
CA VAL A 356 -1.72 10.75 -5.72
C VAL A 356 -3.15 11.25 -5.81
N GLU A 357 -4.08 10.32 -6.02
CA GLU A 357 -5.52 10.60 -6.08
C GLU A 357 -6.25 9.71 -5.07
N VAL A 358 -7.39 10.17 -4.59
CA VAL A 358 -8.26 9.41 -3.70
C VAL A 358 -9.63 9.31 -4.35
N TRP A 359 -10.15 8.09 -4.42
CA TRP A 359 -11.52 7.80 -4.81
C TRP A 359 -12.42 7.70 -3.59
N ASP A 360 -13.50 8.47 -3.58
CA ASP A 360 -14.49 8.46 -2.51
C ASP A 360 -15.70 7.58 -2.87
N PRO A 361 -15.97 6.47 -2.13
CA PRO A 361 -17.11 5.61 -2.40
C PRO A 361 -18.48 6.27 -2.21
N ALA A 362 -18.58 7.36 -1.44
CA ALA A 362 -19.84 8.05 -1.20
C ALA A 362 -20.29 8.87 -2.42
N THR A 363 -19.34 9.38 -3.19
CA THR A 363 -19.61 10.25 -4.35
C THR A 363 -19.25 9.59 -5.68
N GLY A 364 -18.39 8.56 -5.66
CA GLY A 364 -17.82 7.96 -6.85
C GLY A 364 -16.76 8.82 -7.54
N VAL A 365 -16.26 9.87 -6.89
CA VAL A 365 -15.37 10.88 -7.50
C VAL A 365 -13.91 10.65 -7.09
N PHE A 366 -12.98 10.90 -8.04
CA PHE A 366 -11.55 11.00 -7.78
C PHE A 366 -11.16 12.44 -7.49
N THR A 367 -10.35 12.65 -6.45
CA THR A 367 -9.77 13.95 -6.10
C THR A 367 -8.26 13.85 -5.97
N VAL A 368 -7.53 14.85 -6.48
CA VAL A 368 -6.09 14.99 -6.25
C VAL A 368 -5.83 15.12 -4.75
N ALA A 369 -5.00 14.23 -4.22
CA ALA A 369 -4.68 14.15 -2.81
C ALA A 369 -3.25 14.63 -2.51
N GLY A 370 -2.37 14.75 -3.49
CA GLY A 370 -1.00 15.23 -3.30
C GLY A 370 -0.04 14.64 -4.33
N ASN A 371 1.26 14.71 -4.04
CA ASN A 371 2.30 14.13 -4.88
C ASN A 371 3.31 13.36 -4.03
N LEU A 372 3.83 12.28 -4.61
CA LEU A 372 5.01 11.58 -4.16
C LEU A 372 6.26 12.46 -4.37
N LEU A 373 7.28 12.28 -3.53
CA LEU A 373 8.58 12.95 -3.65
C LEU A 373 9.29 12.58 -4.95
N ARG A 374 9.08 11.34 -5.41
CA ARG A 374 9.61 10.85 -6.67
C ARG A 374 8.51 10.13 -7.44
N PRO A 375 8.42 10.34 -8.76
CA PRO A 375 7.52 9.55 -9.58
C PRO A 375 7.93 8.08 -9.51
N ARG A 376 6.99 7.15 -9.28
CA ARG A 376 7.29 5.70 -9.18
C ARG A 376 6.24 4.84 -9.86
N SER A 377 6.66 3.83 -10.63
CA SER A 377 5.79 2.75 -11.15
C SER A 377 6.33 1.38 -10.78
N ASN A 378 5.48 0.34 -10.74
CA ASN A 378 5.84 -1.01 -10.29
C ASN A 378 6.51 -1.04 -8.90
N HIS A 379 6.11 -0.09 -8.04
CA HIS A 379 6.47 0.00 -6.64
C HIS A 379 5.46 -0.77 -5.79
N THR A 380 5.75 -0.92 -4.50
CA THR A 380 4.80 -1.44 -3.52
C THR A 380 4.30 -0.30 -2.63
N ALA A 381 3.07 -0.40 -2.14
CA ALA A 381 2.50 0.53 -1.16
C ALA A 381 1.90 -0.29 -0.01
N THR A 382 2.31 0.04 1.21
CA THR A 382 1.86 -0.65 2.42
C THR A 382 1.21 0.35 3.37
N LEU A 383 -0.06 0.14 3.72
CA LEU A 383 -0.72 0.91 4.77
C LEU A 383 -0.11 0.57 6.14
N LEU A 384 0.41 1.57 6.82
CA LEU A 384 0.97 1.47 8.16
C LEU A 384 -0.12 1.63 9.23
N GLY A 385 0.20 1.25 10.47
CA GLY A 385 -0.74 1.28 11.59
C GLY A 385 -1.20 2.68 11.99
N ASP A 386 -0.49 3.73 11.57
CA ASP A 386 -0.85 5.13 11.80
C ASP A 386 -1.67 5.75 10.64
N GLY A 387 -2.01 4.96 9.62
CA GLY A 387 -2.76 5.41 8.44
C GLY A 387 -1.91 6.02 7.32
N THR A 388 -0.60 6.15 7.50
CA THR A 388 0.31 6.55 6.42
C THR A 388 0.60 5.37 5.48
N LEU A 389 0.97 5.66 4.23
CA LEU A 389 1.37 4.64 3.27
C LEU A 389 2.88 4.69 3.07
N LEU A 390 3.56 3.57 3.26
CA LEU A 390 4.96 3.42 2.88
C LEU A 390 5.04 2.90 1.45
N LEU A 391 5.55 3.74 0.54
CA LEU A 391 5.79 3.39 -0.85
C LEU A 391 7.27 3.07 -1.03
N ALA A 392 7.60 1.86 -1.51
CA ALA A 392 8.98 1.38 -1.59
C ALA A 392 9.36 0.95 -3.02
N GLY A 393 10.58 1.31 -3.44
CA GLY A 393 11.12 0.97 -4.76
C GLY A 393 10.28 1.50 -5.92
N GLY A 394 10.37 0.82 -7.06
CA GLY A 394 9.73 1.18 -8.32
C GLY A 394 10.69 1.74 -9.36
N LEU A 395 10.21 1.93 -10.58
CA LEU A 395 10.90 2.61 -11.66
C LEU A 395 10.71 4.11 -11.55
N THR A 396 11.76 4.87 -11.83
CA THR A 396 11.72 6.33 -11.99
C THR A 396 12.34 6.67 -13.34
N TYR A 397 11.68 7.52 -14.14
CA TYR A 397 12.21 8.02 -15.42
C TYR A 397 12.54 9.51 -15.29
N GLY A 398 13.67 9.94 -15.87
CA GLY A 398 14.19 11.32 -15.80
C GLY A 398 15.73 11.40 -15.83
N GLU A 399 16.45 10.33 -15.49
CA GLU A 399 17.92 10.24 -15.55
C GLU A 399 18.42 8.91 -16.14
N GLY A 400 17.71 8.37 -17.14
CA GLY A 400 17.87 6.99 -17.59
C GLY A 400 17.21 6.02 -16.62
N THR A 401 16.52 5.00 -17.11
CA THR A 401 15.69 4.10 -16.31
C THR A 401 16.48 3.46 -15.17
N LEU A 402 16.33 3.97 -13.95
CA LEU A 402 16.94 3.40 -12.74
C LEU A 402 15.82 3.10 -11.77
N ALA A 403 15.76 1.84 -11.33
CA ALA A 403 14.94 1.46 -10.19
C ALA A 403 15.34 2.33 -8.99
N THR A 404 14.38 2.83 -8.19
CA THR A 404 14.69 3.70 -7.07
C THR A 404 15.18 2.92 -5.86
N ALA A 405 16.17 3.49 -5.19
CA ALA A 405 16.71 3.08 -3.89
C ALA A 405 15.93 3.68 -2.71
N THR A 406 14.69 4.18 -2.94
CA THR A 406 13.97 4.96 -1.91
C THR A 406 12.66 4.33 -1.48
N ALA A 407 12.35 4.50 -0.20
CA ALA A 407 11.01 4.42 0.32
C ALA A 407 10.56 5.79 0.84
N GLU A 408 9.31 6.15 0.62
CA GLU A 408 8.70 7.37 1.14
C GLU A 408 7.41 7.04 1.88
N ALA A 409 7.09 7.81 2.90
CA ALA A 409 5.81 7.75 3.59
C ALA A 409 4.91 8.88 3.07
N PHE A 410 3.74 8.54 2.55
CA PHE A 410 2.69 9.48 2.16
C PHE A 410 1.60 9.53 3.23
N ASP A 411 1.25 10.72 3.68
CA ASP A 411 0.16 10.93 4.62
C ASP A 411 -1.13 11.35 3.90
N PRO A 412 -2.15 10.48 3.83
CA PRO A 412 -3.39 10.78 3.11
C PRO A 412 -4.24 11.88 3.76
N ARG A 413 -3.95 12.28 5.01
CA ARG A 413 -4.70 13.34 5.69
C ARG A 413 -4.20 14.74 5.33
N THR A 414 -2.97 14.86 4.80
CA THR A 414 -2.39 16.15 4.38
C THR A 414 -1.93 16.21 2.95
N GLY A 415 -1.82 15.06 2.29
CA GLY A 415 -1.28 15.02 0.95
C GLY A 415 0.23 15.22 0.88
N GLN A 416 0.94 14.99 1.98
CA GLN A 416 2.37 15.22 2.07
C GLN A 416 3.14 13.90 2.05
N SER A 417 4.18 13.83 1.21
CA SER A 417 5.17 12.77 1.25
C SER A 417 6.42 13.18 2.01
N ARG A 418 7.06 12.22 2.66
CA ARG A 418 8.39 12.36 3.28
C ARG A 418 9.27 11.16 2.95
N LEU A 419 10.58 11.41 2.78
CA LEU A 419 11.55 10.34 2.54
C LEU A 419 11.66 9.49 3.81
N ALA A 420 11.51 8.18 3.70
CA ALA A 420 11.60 7.24 4.81
C ALA A 420 12.92 6.46 4.78
N VAL A 421 13.35 6.04 3.60
CA VAL A 421 14.62 5.33 3.35
C VAL A 421 15.21 5.84 2.03
N SER A 422 16.52 6.03 1.96
CA SER A 422 17.22 6.53 0.77
C SER A 422 18.28 5.59 0.20
N ASP A 423 18.57 4.49 0.90
CA ASP A 423 19.64 3.54 0.63
C ASP A 423 19.12 2.09 0.50
N LEU A 424 17.87 1.92 0.05
CA LEU A 424 17.39 0.60 -0.37
C LEU A 424 18.24 0.09 -1.52
N THR A 425 18.34 -1.23 -1.63
CA THR A 425 18.74 -1.82 -2.89
C THR A 425 17.70 -1.46 -3.96
N THR A 426 18.16 -0.94 -5.09
CA THR A 426 17.29 -0.51 -6.19
C THR A 426 16.43 -1.68 -6.65
N ARG A 427 15.10 -1.49 -6.77
CA ARG A 427 14.22 -2.59 -7.18
C ARG A 427 12.89 -2.10 -7.74
N TYR A 428 12.35 -2.82 -8.71
CA TYR A 428 10.94 -2.71 -9.13
C TYR A 428 10.32 -4.10 -9.34
N GLY A 429 8.99 -4.18 -9.33
CA GLY A 429 8.28 -5.46 -9.49
C GLY A 429 8.60 -6.47 -8.38
N HIS A 430 8.96 -5.98 -7.19
CA HIS A 430 9.14 -6.77 -5.98
C HIS A 430 7.82 -6.94 -5.25
N ALA A 431 7.74 -7.89 -4.32
CA ALA A 431 6.63 -8.00 -3.40
C ALA A 431 6.97 -7.32 -2.06
N ALA A 432 5.95 -6.86 -1.34
CA ALA A 432 6.10 -6.33 0.00
C ALA A 432 5.07 -6.94 0.94
N VAL A 433 5.49 -7.35 2.13
CA VAL A 433 4.61 -7.97 3.13
C VAL A 433 4.85 -7.36 4.50
N ARG A 434 3.79 -6.79 5.08
CA ARG A 434 3.80 -6.33 6.46
C ARG A 434 3.61 -7.51 7.41
N LEU A 435 4.60 -7.77 8.24
CA LEU A 435 4.56 -8.82 9.25
C LEU A 435 3.64 -8.42 10.42
N PRO A 436 3.12 -9.39 11.20
CA PRO A 436 2.35 -9.11 12.42
C PRO A 436 3.09 -8.23 13.44
N SER A 437 4.42 -8.29 13.44
CA SER A 437 5.27 -7.44 14.29
C SER A 437 5.26 -5.97 13.88
N GLY A 438 4.74 -5.63 12.70
CA GLY A 438 4.74 -4.29 12.13
C GLY A 438 5.85 -4.03 11.11
N HIS A 439 6.90 -4.87 11.06
CA HIS A 439 8.00 -4.76 10.11
C HIS A 439 7.54 -5.06 8.68
N LEU A 440 8.16 -4.42 7.69
CA LEU A 440 7.88 -4.64 6.28
C LEU A 440 9.03 -5.42 5.62
N LEU A 441 8.73 -6.53 4.97
CA LEU A 441 9.68 -7.24 4.10
C LEU A 441 9.52 -6.78 2.67
N LEU A 442 10.62 -6.51 1.97
CA LEU A 442 10.72 -6.30 0.53
C LEU A 442 11.41 -7.51 -0.10
N LEU A 443 10.73 -8.22 -1.00
CA LEU A 443 11.17 -9.52 -1.52
C LEU A 443 11.37 -9.48 -3.03
N GLY A 444 12.60 -9.74 -3.47
CA GLY A 444 12.95 -9.82 -4.88
C GLY A 444 12.83 -8.48 -5.61
N GLY A 445 12.39 -8.54 -6.86
CA GLY A 445 12.36 -7.43 -7.80
C GLY A 445 13.45 -7.54 -8.87
N SER A 446 13.67 -6.46 -9.61
CA SER A 446 14.75 -6.33 -10.59
C SER A 446 15.40 -4.96 -10.50
N GLU A 447 16.70 -4.89 -10.79
CA GLU A 447 17.49 -3.66 -10.92
C GLU A 447 17.57 -3.15 -12.37
N GLY A 448 16.97 -3.86 -13.33
CA GLY A 448 17.11 -3.60 -14.76
C GLY A 448 18.14 -4.51 -15.46
N GLY A 449 19.03 -5.14 -14.71
CA GLY A 449 20.01 -6.13 -15.21
C GLY A 449 19.71 -7.60 -14.86
N GLY A 450 18.66 -7.88 -14.07
CA GLY A 450 18.31 -9.23 -13.64
C GLY A 450 17.38 -9.26 -12.43
N ALA A 451 16.76 -10.42 -12.19
CA ALA A 451 15.91 -10.63 -11.02
C ALA A 451 16.75 -10.78 -9.74
N LEU A 452 16.20 -10.32 -8.61
CA LEU A 452 16.88 -10.32 -7.31
C LEU A 452 16.43 -11.50 -6.45
N LYS A 453 17.35 -12.08 -5.68
CA LYS A 453 17.06 -12.97 -4.55
C LYS A 453 17.08 -12.27 -3.19
N LEU A 454 17.29 -10.94 -3.21
CA LEU A 454 17.48 -10.12 -2.02
C LEU A 454 16.19 -9.89 -1.25
N VAL A 455 16.31 -9.92 0.07
CA VAL A 455 15.24 -9.57 1.01
C VAL A 455 15.74 -8.48 1.95
N GLU A 456 14.99 -7.38 2.01
CA GLU A 456 15.26 -6.26 2.91
C GLU A 456 14.09 -6.10 3.87
N ARG A 457 14.37 -5.81 5.14
CA ARG A 457 13.36 -5.53 6.16
C ARG A 457 13.45 -4.06 6.56
N ILE A 458 12.30 -3.38 6.57
CA ILE A 458 12.13 -2.03 7.08
C ILE A 458 11.42 -2.14 8.43
N ASP A 459 12.04 -1.60 9.48
CA ASP A 459 11.54 -1.63 10.87
C ASP A 459 10.78 -0.38 11.28
#